data_AF-A0A8T6D1M0-F1
#
_entry.id   AF-A0A8T6D1M0-F1
#
_cell.length_a   1.000
_cell.length_b   1.000
_cell.length_c   1.000
_cell.angle_alpha   90.00
_cell.angle_beta   90.00
_cell.angle_gamma   90.00
#
_symmetry.space_group_name_H-M   'P 1'
#
loop_
_entity.id
_entity.type
_entity.pdbx_description
1 polymer ?
#
loop_
_entity_poly.entity_id
_entity_poly.type
_entity_poly.pdbx_seq_one_letter_code
_entity_poly.pdbx_strand_id
1 'polypeptide(L)'
;MAADFGEGASAQQERREAGATVVATRLQLRGWRKLRRFFQVNRAVERQLRADPRLVSYRLRADFIRLQFSTMSIWTGDEPIDEFVWTGNHLGAVNAFDEIAVRERSAFVRWQTANPDDVTWYECRERLAAKERSS
;
A
#
# COMPACT_ATOMS: atom_id res chain seq x y z
N MET A 1 -0.20 -39.34 23.90
CA MET A 1 0.01 -37.89 23.89
C MET A 1 0.00 -37.46 22.43
N ALA A 2 -1.20 -37.19 21.90
CA ALA A 2 -1.37 -36.79 20.50
C ALA A 2 -1.13 -35.29 20.41
N ALA A 3 -0.15 -34.89 19.59
CA ALA A 3 0.17 -33.50 19.37
C ALA A 3 -0.94 -32.85 18.53
N ASP A 4 -1.46 -31.75 19.07
CA ASP A 4 -2.43 -30.87 18.46
C ASP A 4 -1.79 -30.11 17.30
N PHE A 5 -2.01 -30.62 16.08
CA PHE A 5 -1.58 -29.97 14.83
C PHE A 5 -2.77 -29.29 14.12
N GLY A 6 -3.93 -29.17 14.77
CA GLY A 6 -5.18 -28.71 14.16
C GLY A 6 -5.39 -27.20 14.13
N GLU A 7 -4.99 -26.48 15.17
CA GLU A 7 -5.28 -25.04 15.30
C GLU A 7 -4.51 -24.15 14.30
N GLY A 8 -3.29 -24.55 13.92
CA GLY A 8 -2.45 -23.73 13.03
C GLY A 8 -2.92 -23.70 11.58
N ALA A 9 -3.49 -24.80 11.08
CA ALA A 9 -3.97 -24.92 9.70
C ALA A 9 -5.31 -24.18 9.51
N SER A 10 -6.23 -24.28 10.46
CA SER A 10 -7.55 -23.64 10.38
C SER A 10 -7.46 -22.12 10.45
N ALA A 11 -6.60 -21.57 11.32
CA ALA A 11 -6.39 -20.12 11.41
C ALA A 11 -5.66 -19.54 10.18
N GLN A 12 -4.79 -20.32 9.53
CA GLN A 12 -4.18 -19.93 8.25
C GLN A 12 -5.16 -20.04 7.08
N GLN A 13 -6.07 -21.02 7.13
CA GLN A 13 -7.14 -21.19 6.15
C GLN A 13 -8.17 -20.06 6.24
N GLU A 14 -8.65 -19.72 7.44
CA GLU A 14 -9.57 -18.60 7.67
C GLU A 14 -8.97 -17.24 7.27
N ARG A 15 -7.66 -17.04 7.52
CA ARG A 15 -6.95 -15.82 7.05
C ARG A 15 -6.80 -15.77 5.51
N ARG A 16 -6.74 -16.93 4.84
CA ARG A 16 -6.77 -17.00 3.37
C ARG A 16 -8.19 -16.80 2.83
N GLU A 17 -9.20 -17.30 3.54
CA GLU A 17 -10.62 -17.19 3.19
C GLU A 17 -11.19 -15.78 3.41
N ALA A 18 -10.67 -15.03 4.40
CA ALA A 18 -11.00 -13.62 4.59
C ALA A 18 -10.45 -12.69 3.48
N GLY A 19 -9.48 -13.18 2.70
CA GLY A 19 -8.82 -12.44 1.62
C GLY A 19 -7.86 -11.36 2.14
N ALA A 20 -6.64 -11.34 1.60
CA ALA A 20 -5.71 -10.25 1.85
C ALA A 20 -6.11 -9.03 1.02
N THR A 21 -6.00 -7.83 1.58
CA THR A 21 -6.22 -6.60 0.80
C THR A 21 -4.90 -6.06 0.28
N VAL A 22 -4.85 -5.81 -1.02
CA VAL A 22 -3.76 -5.10 -1.68
C VAL A 22 -4.15 -3.65 -1.88
N VAL A 23 -3.22 -2.76 -1.55
CA VAL A 23 -3.27 -1.34 -1.91
C VAL A 23 -2.09 -1.05 -2.80
N ALA A 24 -2.36 -0.56 -4.01
CA ALA A 24 -1.35 -0.01 -4.89
C ALA A 24 -1.58 1.48 -5.07
N THR A 25 -0.50 2.25 -5.00
CA THR A 25 -0.54 3.70 -5.24
C THR A 25 0.47 4.08 -6.29
N ARG A 26 0.18 5.15 -7.01
CA ARG A 26 1.14 5.89 -7.83
C ARG A 26 0.98 7.37 -7.52
N LEU A 27 2.09 8.00 -7.21
CA LEU A 27 2.18 9.42 -6.90
C LEU A 27 3.12 10.07 -7.91
N GLN A 28 2.62 11.11 -8.57
CA GLN A 28 3.42 11.96 -9.44
C GLN A 28 3.80 13.22 -8.68
N LEU A 29 5.08 13.44 -8.38
CA LEU A 29 5.49 14.66 -7.68
C LEU A 29 5.37 15.89 -8.58
N ARG A 30 5.08 17.05 -7.97
CA ARG A 30 4.99 18.34 -8.66
C ARG A 30 6.35 18.86 -9.16
N GLY A 31 7.46 18.35 -8.61
CA GLY A 31 8.80 18.70 -9.06
C GLY A 31 9.92 18.32 -8.07
N TRP A 32 11.16 18.44 -8.54
CA TRP A 32 12.37 18.06 -7.80
C TRP A 32 12.52 18.74 -6.44
N ARG A 33 12.03 19.98 -6.29
CA ARG A 33 12.05 20.71 -5.00
C ARG A 33 11.20 20.03 -3.93
N LYS A 34 10.16 19.28 -4.32
CA LYS A 34 9.28 18.54 -3.40
C LYS A 34 9.82 17.17 -3.03
N LEU A 35 10.86 16.68 -3.72
CA LEU A 35 11.46 15.38 -3.49
C LEU A 35 11.97 15.21 -2.05
N ARG A 36 12.65 16.23 -1.50
CA ARG A 36 13.15 16.19 -0.11
C ARG A 36 12.01 16.07 0.90
N ARG A 37 10.96 16.88 0.73
CA ARG A 37 9.78 16.86 1.60
C ARG A 37 9.02 15.54 1.49
N PHE A 38 8.87 15.04 0.26
CA PHE A 38 8.28 13.72 -0.01
C PHE A 38 9.02 12.62 0.76
N PHE A 39 10.35 12.56 0.70
CA PHE A 39 11.11 11.55 1.43
C PHE A 39 10.97 11.63 2.94
N GLN A 40 10.92 12.84 3.51
CA GLN A 40 10.72 13.01 4.95
C GLN A 40 9.37 12.45 5.40
N VAL A 41 8.30 12.81 4.67
CA VAL A 41 6.95 12.32 4.93
C VAL A 41 6.87 10.81 4.70
N ASN A 42 7.35 10.33 3.55
CA ASN A 42 7.30 8.92 3.19
C ASN A 42 8.07 8.04 4.19
N ARG A 43 9.21 8.48 4.72
CA ARG A 43 9.97 7.70 5.72
C ARG A 43 9.24 7.59 7.07
N ALA A 44 8.46 8.60 7.45
CA ALA A 44 7.62 8.52 8.65
C ALA A 44 6.44 7.56 8.45
N VAL A 45 5.80 7.65 7.29
CA VAL A 45 4.72 6.74 6.86
C VAL A 45 5.21 5.30 6.75
N GLU A 46 6.36 5.08 6.12
CA GLU A 46 6.94 3.75 5.94
C GLU A 46 7.31 3.10 7.28
N ARG A 47 7.77 3.88 8.27
CA ARG A 47 8.01 3.37 9.63
C ARG A 47 6.71 2.96 10.32
N GLN A 48 5.65 3.77 10.23
CA GLN A 48 4.34 3.42 10.77
C GLN A 48 3.80 2.15 10.10
N LEU A 49 3.91 2.08 8.78
CA LEU A 49 3.45 0.96 7.97
C LEU A 49 4.19 -0.34 8.32
N ARG A 50 5.53 -0.31 8.37
CA ARG A 50 6.36 -1.49 8.69
C ARG A 50 6.23 -1.95 10.14
N ALA A 51 5.75 -1.11 11.03
CA ALA A 51 5.53 -1.46 12.44
C ALA A 51 4.19 -2.16 12.67
N ASP A 52 3.26 -2.13 11.70
CA ASP A 52 1.96 -2.79 11.84
C ASP A 52 2.10 -4.30 11.63
N PRO A 53 1.77 -5.15 12.63
CA PRO A 53 1.87 -6.61 12.51
C PRO A 53 0.87 -7.21 11.51
N ARG A 54 -0.11 -6.43 11.05
CA ARG A 54 -1.14 -6.84 10.08
C ARG A 54 -0.72 -6.56 8.64
N LEU A 55 0.47 -5.99 8.44
CA LEU A 55 1.11 -5.85 7.14
C LEU A 55 1.75 -7.18 6.72
N VAL A 56 1.29 -7.73 5.60
CA VAL A 56 1.85 -8.94 4.99
C VAL A 56 3.09 -8.62 4.16
N SER A 57 3.02 -7.57 3.33
CA SER A 57 4.14 -7.19 2.47
C SER A 57 4.10 -5.71 2.12
N TYR A 58 5.27 -5.11 1.92
CA TYR A 58 5.39 -3.75 1.41
C TYR A 58 6.55 -3.63 0.43
N ARG A 59 6.28 -2.97 -0.69
CA ARG A 59 7.28 -2.64 -1.70
C ARG A 59 7.07 -1.20 -2.17
N LEU A 60 8.18 -0.48 -2.32
CA LEU A 60 8.24 0.87 -2.87
C LEU A 60 9.08 0.84 -4.14
N ARG A 61 8.60 1.49 -5.19
CA ARG A 61 9.34 1.72 -6.43
C ARG A 61 9.40 3.22 -6.70
N ALA A 62 10.60 3.72 -6.91
CA ALA A 62 10.84 5.12 -7.27
C ALA A 62 11.38 5.20 -8.70
N ASP A 63 10.75 6.02 -9.53
CA ASP A 63 11.28 6.50 -10.80
C ASP A 63 11.63 7.98 -10.63
N PHE A 64 12.91 8.25 -10.36
CA PHE A 64 13.40 9.60 -10.11
C PHE A 64 13.38 10.46 -11.36
N ILE A 65 13.59 9.88 -12.54
CA ILE A 65 13.59 10.61 -13.81
C ILE A 65 12.20 11.19 -14.07
N ARG A 66 11.16 10.37 -13.82
CA ARG A 66 9.77 10.78 -13.96
C ARG A 66 9.18 11.41 -12.70
N LEU A 67 9.92 11.44 -11.59
CA LEU A 67 9.43 11.82 -10.26
C LEU A 67 8.13 11.08 -9.87
N GLN A 68 8.08 9.80 -10.22
CA GLN A 68 6.94 8.94 -9.98
C GLN A 68 7.29 7.92 -8.89
N PHE A 69 6.42 7.80 -7.90
CA PHE A 69 6.60 6.88 -6.78
C PHE A 69 5.40 5.95 -6.73
N SER A 70 5.66 4.65 -6.71
CA SER A 70 4.62 3.64 -6.60
C SER A 70 4.82 2.80 -5.36
N THR A 71 3.75 2.60 -4.59
CA THR A 71 3.75 1.67 -3.46
C THR A 71 2.85 0.50 -3.75
N MET A 72 3.21 -0.64 -3.16
CA MET A 72 2.40 -1.84 -3.10
C MET A 72 2.46 -2.32 -1.65
N SER A 73 1.32 -2.35 -0.98
CA SER A 73 1.19 -2.88 0.38
C SER A 73 0.10 -3.93 0.42
N ILE A 74 0.35 -5.03 1.09
CA ILE A 74 -0.57 -6.16 1.25
C ILE A 74 -0.85 -6.30 2.74
N TRP A 75 -2.12 -6.41 3.10
CA TRP A 75 -2.63 -6.40 4.47
C TRP A 75 -3.48 -7.63 4.70
N THR A 76 -3.64 -8.03 5.96
CA THR A 76 -4.49 -9.18 6.33
C THR A 76 -5.99 -8.95 6.10
N GLY A 77 -6.40 -7.75 5.67
CA GLY A 77 -7.79 -7.37 5.39
C GLY A 77 -7.94 -5.86 5.20
N ASP A 78 -9.19 -5.38 5.15
CA ASP A 78 -9.51 -3.96 4.93
C ASP A 78 -9.40 -3.08 6.18
N GLU A 79 -9.84 -3.58 7.34
CA GLU A 79 -9.84 -2.86 8.62
C GLU A 79 -8.46 -2.26 8.99
N PRO A 80 -7.32 -2.99 8.89
CA PRO A 80 -6.00 -2.44 9.20
C PRO A 80 -5.62 -1.25 8.32
N ILE A 81 -6.12 -1.22 7.07
CA ILE A 81 -5.79 -0.17 6.12
C ILE A 81 -6.48 1.12 6.52
N ASP A 82 -7.76 1.05 6.89
CA ASP A 82 -8.51 2.23 7.27
C ASP A 82 -7.95 2.83 8.56
N GLU A 83 -7.63 1.99 9.56
CA GLU A 83 -6.90 2.46 10.75
C GLU A 83 -5.56 3.11 10.39
N PHE A 84 -4.77 2.49 9.52
CA PHE A 84 -3.50 3.05 9.07
C PHE A 84 -3.67 4.41 8.38
N VAL A 85 -4.65 4.54 7.49
CA VAL A 85 -4.90 5.76 6.72
C VAL A 85 -5.33 6.92 7.61
N TRP A 86 -6.20 6.66 8.59
CA TRP A 86 -6.79 7.67 9.46
C TRP A 86 -5.95 8.00 10.71
N THR A 87 -4.81 7.33 10.92
CA THR A 87 -3.96 7.54 12.08
C THR A 87 -2.55 8.02 11.73
N GLY A 88 -1.95 8.76 12.67
CA GLY A 88 -0.51 9.02 12.69
C GLY A 88 0.05 9.81 11.50
N ASN A 89 1.19 9.34 10.99
CA ASN A 89 1.97 10.02 9.96
C ASN A 89 1.29 9.95 8.58
N HIS A 90 0.46 8.94 8.32
CA HIS A 90 -0.23 8.80 7.04
C HIS A 90 -1.28 9.90 6.84
N LEU A 91 -2.06 10.25 7.88
CA LEU A 91 -2.99 11.39 7.82
C LEU A 91 -2.25 12.70 7.50
N GLY A 92 -1.08 12.92 8.11
CA GLY A 92 -0.21 14.05 7.78
C GLY A 92 0.28 14.03 6.32
N ALA A 93 0.55 12.84 5.77
CA ALA A 93 0.94 12.69 4.37
C ALA A 93 -0.22 12.98 3.40
N VAL A 94 -1.44 12.57 3.75
CA VAL A 94 -2.67 12.90 3.00
C VAL A 94 -2.88 14.40 2.97
N ASN A 95 -2.70 15.08 4.12
CA ASN A 95 -2.84 16.54 4.18
C ASN A 95 -1.76 17.29 3.38
N ALA A 96 -0.54 16.74 3.32
CA ALA A 96 0.55 17.30 2.53
C ALA A 96 0.49 16.92 1.04
N PHE A 97 -0.47 16.08 0.64
CA PHE A 97 -0.52 15.48 -0.69
C PHE A 97 -0.61 16.53 -1.79
N ASP A 98 -1.56 17.46 -1.68
CA ASP A 98 -1.78 18.49 -2.69
C ASP A 98 -0.59 19.48 -2.78
N GLU A 99 0.27 19.55 -1.76
CA GLU A 99 1.49 20.37 -1.83
C GLU A 99 2.63 19.65 -2.58
N ILE A 100 2.68 18.32 -2.50
CA ILE A 100 3.83 17.50 -2.90
C ILE A 100 3.60 16.80 -4.25
N ALA A 101 2.37 16.37 -4.52
CA ALA A 101 1.99 15.56 -5.66
C ALA A 101 0.93 16.24 -6.54
N VAL A 102 0.84 15.79 -7.79
CA VAL A 102 -0.17 16.17 -8.77
C VAL A 102 -1.29 15.14 -8.67
N ARG A 103 -2.46 15.55 -8.17
CA ARG A 103 -3.58 14.66 -7.89
C ARG A 103 -4.10 13.98 -9.16
N GLU A 104 -4.19 14.74 -10.25
CA GLU A 104 -4.68 14.32 -11.56
C GLU A 104 -3.77 13.30 -12.25
N ARG A 105 -2.52 13.18 -11.78
CA ARG A 105 -1.52 12.22 -12.29
C ARG A 105 -1.14 11.16 -11.24
N SER A 106 -1.94 11.08 -10.19
CA SER A 106 -1.76 10.12 -9.10
C SER A 106 -2.98 9.22 -9.04
N ALA A 107 -2.76 7.95 -8.75
CA ALA A 107 -3.80 6.94 -8.76
C ALA A 107 -3.67 6.03 -7.54
N PHE A 108 -4.81 5.54 -7.06
CA PHE A 108 -4.92 4.68 -5.90
C PHE A 108 -5.94 3.59 -6.23
N VAL A 109 -5.55 2.34 -6.00
CA VAL A 109 -6.43 1.18 -6.18
C VAL A 109 -6.29 0.26 -4.97
N ARG A 110 -7.42 -0.28 -4.53
CA ARG A 110 -7.55 -1.26 -3.47
C ARG A 110 -8.32 -2.46 -4.03
N TRP A 111 -7.86 -3.68 -3.76
CA TRP A 111 -8.58 -4.90 -4.13
C TRP A 111 -8.21 -6.06 -3.21
N GLN A 112 -9.06 -7.08 -3.16
CA GLN A 112 -8.84 -8.30 -2.38
C GLN A 112 -8.17 -9.39 -3.23
N THR A 113 -7.33 -10.21 -2.62
CA THR A 113 -6.69 -11.39 -3.21
C THR A 113 -6.66 -12.55 -2.22
N ALA A 114 -6.92 -13.76 -2.71
CA ALA A 114 -6.71 -14.99 -1.93
C ALA A 114 -5.23 -15.40 -1.89
N ASN A 115 -4.43 -14.95 -2.86
CA ASN A 115 -3.02 -15.30 -3.02
C ASN A 115 -2.15 -14.04 -2.94
N PRO A 116 -1.81 -13.56 -1.73
CA PRO A 116 -1.00 -12.35 -1.55
C PRO A 116 0.41 -12.50 -2.13
N ASP A 117 0.97 -13.72 -2.16
CA ASP A 117 2.33 -13.98 -2.66
C ASP A 117 2.44 -13.85 -4.19
N ASP A 118 1.32 -14.02 -4.91
CA ASP A 118 1.26 -13.94 -6.37
C ASP A 118 1.12 -12.50 -6.88
N VAL A 119 0.90 -11.53 -6.00
CA VAL A 119 0.68 -10.13 -6.38
C VAL A 119 1.96 -9.54 -6.97
N THR A 120 1.87 -9.07 -8.22
CA THR A 120 3.01 -8.52 -8.95
C THR A 120 2.91 -7.03 -9.21
N TRP A 121 4.06 -6.38 -9.44
CA TRP A 121 4.10 -5.00 -9.94
C TRP A 121 3.42 -4.83 -11.30
N TYR A 122 3.36 -5.88 -12.11
CA TYR A 122 2.64 -5.84 -13.38
C TYR A 122 1.14 -5.64 -13.14
N GLU A 123 0.54 -6.46 -12.28
CA GLU A 123 -0.86 -6.33 -11.89
C GLU A 123 -1.16 -4.97 -11.27
N CYS A 124 -0.32 -4.50 -10.34
CA CYS A 124 -0.47 -3.18 -9.72
C CYS A 124 -0.52 -2.06 -10.78
N ARG A 125 0.38 -2.10 -11.78
CA ARG A 125 0.42 -1.10 -12.85
C ARG A 125 -0.82 -1.16 -13.74
N GLU A 126 -1.26 -2.36 -14.11
CA GLU A 126 -2.46 -2.54 -14.93
C GLU A 126 -3.71 -1.97 -14.23
N ARG A 127 -3.90 -2.29 -12.95
CA ARG A 127 -5.01 -1.76 -12.15
C ARG A 127 -4.93 -0.24 -11.97
N LEU A 128 -3.74 0.31 -11.70
CA LEU A 128 -3.53 1.75 -11.59
C LEU A 128 -3.81 2.48 -12.93
N ALA A 129 -3.41 1.89 -14.06
CA ALA A 129 -3.67 2.45 -15.37
C ALA A 129 -5.15 2.37 -15.76
N ALA A 130 -5.85 1.30 -15.37
CA ALA A 130 -7.29 1.19 -15.54
C ALA A 130 -8.03 2.28 -14.75
N LYS A 131 -7.62 2.57 -13.51
CA LYS A 131 -8.24 3.61 -12.68
C LYS A 131 -8.10 5.01 -13.28
N GLU A 132 -6.94 5.35 -13.83
CA GLU A 132 -6.73 6.64 -14.51
C GLU A 132 -7.61 6.82 -15.74
N ARG A 133 -7.84 5.75 -16.53
CA ARG A 133 -8.70 5.83 -17.71
C ARG A 133 -10.19 6.01 -17.38
N SER A 134 -10.58 5.71 -16.14
CA SER A 134 -11.97 5.77 -15.67
C SER A 134 -12.26 6.97 -14.75
N SER A 135 -11.29 7.87 -14.56
CA SER A 135 -11.40 9.06 -13.70
C SER A 135 -11.41 10.35 -14.50
#